data_AF-A0A8J3J260-F1
#
_entry.id   AF-A0A8J3J260-F1
#
_cell.length_a   1.000
_cell.length_b   1.000
_cell.length_c   1.000
_cell.angle_alpha   90.00
_cell.angle_beta   90.00
_cell.angle_gamma   90.00
#
_symmetry.space_group_name_H-M   'P 1'
#
loop_
_entity.id
_entity.type
_entity.pdbx_description
1 polymer ?
#
loop_
_entity_poly.entity_id
_entity_poly.type
_entity_poly.pdbx_seq_one_letter_code
_entity_poly.pdbx_strand_id
1 'polypeptide(L)'
;MQDQFARSENMTSAQTGPSYLTARARQESTLWLWWYRLTAPAEPKGDSTFQEVELFRRGRTGSQIILALYFLLIISIPAKFVGTNDYLLYIVAGAAAALFIATILNRLSKITIAGIIVVLTFLAFPIVNIVTTPGGLSMLVLPLFGLLVLPLLCAVSFLPPGWVFAIALVNILFTLLSLTYLPHTAELSSILAIAYAGIVTPIIFSQILVSVVAFVWVWGTTQALQRADRAEELVRLEHDLALQAEDAAHQKQLLEESVHKIVETHMRVANGDFDARVPVGEENVLWQISGPLNNLLARAQRWRHDSNELYHIKLALQQAREENELLKRRSSRLP
;
A
#
# COMPACT_ATOMS: atom_id res chain seq x y z
N MET A 1 -29.91 -25.27 18.72
CA MET A 1 -28.89 -25.53 17.68
C MET A 1 -28.78 -24.41 16.63
N GLN A 2 -29.74 -23.48 16.50
CA GLN A 2 -29.63 -22.32 15.59
C GLN A 2 -28.79 -21.14 16.13
N ASP A 3 -28.61 -21.00 17.46
CA ASP A 3 -27.84 -19.89 18.06
C ASP A 3 -26.31 -19.99 17.96
N GLN A 4 -25.76 -21.14 17.53
CA GLN A 4 -24.30 -21.28 17.36
C GLN A 4 -23.79 -20.78 16.01
N PHE A 5 -24.66 -20.63 14.99
CA PHE A 5 -24.24 -20.14 13.68
C PHE A 5 -24.14 -18.61 13.61
N ALA A 6 -24.99 -17.87 14.34
CA ALA A 6 -24.93 -16.40 14.38
C ALA A 6 -23.70 -15.84 15.13
N ARG A 7 -22.97 -16.67 15.91
CA ARG A 7 -21.77 -16.23 16.65
C ARG A 7 -20.47 -16.37 15.85
N SER A 8 -20.49 -17.07 14.71
CA SER A 8 -19.31 -17.30 13.87
C SER A 8 -19.05 -16.19 12.85
N GLU A 9 -20.07 -15.43 12.44
CA GLU A 9 -19.91 -14.37 11.41
C GLU A 9 -19.32 -13.05 11.95
N ASN A 10 -19.32 -12.84 13.27
CA ASN A 10 -18.79 -11.60 13.87
C ASN A 10 -17.29 -11.65 14.24
N MET A 11 -16.58 -12.75 13.94
CA MET A 11 -15.14 -12.86 14.25
C MET A 11 -14.20 -12.71 13.04
N THR A 12 -14.71 -12.64 11.81
CA THR A 12 -13.88 -12.61 10.58
C THR A 12 -13.64 -11.21 9.99
N SER A 13 -14.28 -10.15 10.48
CA SER A 13 -14.19 -8.80 9.88
C SER A 13 -13.16 -7.85 10.52
N ALA A 14 -12.45 -8.25 11.58
CA ALA A 14 -11.63 -7.32 12.37
C ALA A 14 -10.11 -7.30 12.06
N GLN A 15 -9.61 -8.11 11.13
CA GLN A 15 -8.17 -8.18 10.82
C GLN A 15 -7.88 -8.35 9.32
N THR A 16 -8.45 -7.50 8.47
CA THR A 16 -8.04 -7.35 7.06
C THR A 16 -7.04 -6.20 6.88
N GLY A 17 -6.14 -6.02 7.86
CA GLY A 17 -4.96 -5.20 7.66
C GLY A 17 -3.96 -5.95 6.76
N PRO A 18 -3.33 -5.31 5.77
CA PRO A 18 -2.32 -5.94 4.95
C PRO A 18 -1.22 -6.61 5.79
N SER A 19 -0.93 -7.89 5.54
CA SER A 19 -0.02 -8.73 6.34
C SER A 19 1.40 -8.14 6.53
N TYR A 20 1.86 -7.25 5.65
CA TYR A 20 3.16 -6.58 5.78
C TYR A 20 3.15 -5.40 6.76
N LEU A 21 1.99 -4.82 7.10
CA LEU A 21 1.87 -3.84 8.18
C LEU A 21 2.00 -4.53 9.54
N THR A 22 1.43 -5.72 9.70
CA THR A 22 1.54 -6.53 10.94
C THR A 22 2.90 -7.21 11.07
N ALA A 23 3.54 -7.63 9.99
CA ALA A 23 4.88 -8.25 10.03
C ALA A 23 6.00 -7.30 10.49
N ARG A 24 5.75 -5.98 10.55
CA ARG A 24 6.75 -4.97 10.94
C ARG A 24 6.66 -4.49 12.38
N ALA A 25 5.75 -5.03 13.20
CA ALA A 25 5.82 -4.93 14.66
C ALA A 25 6.98 -5.76 15.26
N ARG A 26 8.11 -5.79 14.56
CA ARG A 26 9.34 -6.47 14.92
C ARG A 26 9.97 -5.66 16.06
N GLN A 27 9.62 -6.01 17.30
CA GLN A 27 10.26 -5.62 18.57
C GLN A 27 11.21 -4.42 18.44
N GLU A 28 10.67 -3.24 18.15
CA GLU A 28 11.48 -2.04 18.20
C GLU A 28 11.81 -1.77 19.66
N SER A 29 13.07 -1.42 19.93
CA SER A 29 13.44 -1.09 21.30
C SER A 29 12.61 0.10 21.79
N THR A 30 12.29 0.10 23.08
CA THR A 30 11.52 1.16 23.74
C THR A 30 12.12 2.55 23.51
N LEU A 31 13.45 2.64 23.35
CA LEU A 31 14.16 3.87 23.03
C LEU A 31 13.82 4.42 21.63
N TRP A 32 13.77 3.55 20.61
CA TRP A 32 13.40 3.96 19.25
C TRP A 32 11.95 4.43 19.18
N LEU A 33 11.03 3.73 19.85
CA LEU A 33 9.63 4.13 19.93
C LEU A 33 9.47 5.50 20.61
N TRP A 34 10.21 5.76 21.68
CA TRP A 34 10.21 7.06 22.35
C TRP A 34 10.72 8.18 21.42
N TRP A 35 11.83 7.93 20.72
CA TRP A 35 12.39 8.90 19.77
C TRP A 35 11.44 9.18 18.60
N TYR A 36 10.83 8.15 18.01
CA TYR A 36 9.86 8.32 16.92
C TYR A 36 8.62 9.08 17.38
N ARG A 37 8.11 8.82 18.59
CA ARG A 37 7.00 9.60 19.15
C ARG A 37 7.31 11.09 19.28
N LEU A 38 8.57 11.44 19.51
CA LEU A 38 8.99 12.84 19.64
C LEU A 38 9.24 13.51 18.29
N THR A 39 9.71 12.76 17.28
CA THR A 39 10.33 13.35 16.08
C THR A 39 9.73 12.92 14.75
N ALA A 40 9.04 11.79 14.67
CA ALA A 40 8.39 11.32 13.46
C ALA A 40 7.00 11.96 13.30
N PRO A 41 6.49 12.08 12.06
CA PRO A 41 5.10 12.47 11.82
C PRO A 41 4.13 11.44 12.41
N ALA A 42 2.88 11.86 12.64
CA ALA A 42 1.84 10.98 13.15
C ALA A 42 1.60 9.78 12.22
N GLU A 43 1.30 8.63 12.80
CA GLU A 43 1.03 7.40 12.05
C GLU A 43 -0.25 7.57 11.20
N PRO A 44 -0.20 7.24 9.90
CA PRO A 44 -1.38 7.32 9.03
C PRO A 44 -2.44 6.31 9.49
N LYS A 45 -3.73 6.67 9.34
CA LYS A 45 -4.86 5.77 9.58
C LYS A 45 -4.92 4.69 8.48
N GLY A 46 -5.61 3.57 8.72
CA GLY A 46 -5.70 2.45 7.77
C GLY A 46 -6.20 2.82 6.37
N ASP A 47 -7.05 3.85 6.26
CA ASP A 47 -7.61 4.32 4.98
C ASP A 47 -6.82 5.50 4.37
N SER A 48 -5.60 5.76 4.84
CA SER A 48 -4.80 6.89 4.35
C SER A 48 -4.33 6.67 2.93
N THR A 49 -4.14 7.76 2.21
CA THR A 49 -3.63 7.72 0.84
C THR A 49 -2.18 7.22 0.80
N PHE A 50 -1.77 6.62 -0.30
CA PHE A 50 -0.38 6.17 -0.50
C PHE A 50 0.65 7.29 -0.27
N GLN A 51 0.30 8.53 -0.64
CA GLN A 51 1.15 9.69 -0.42
C GLN A 51 1.41 9.96 1.07
N GLU A 52 0.40 9.81 1.93
CA GLU A 52 0.54 10.00 3.38
C GLU A 52 1.39 8.90 4.01
N VAL A 53 1.23 7.65 3.56
CA VAL A 53 2.06 6.52 3.99
C VAL A 53 3.53 6.72 3.60
N GLU A 54 3.79 7.18 2.37
CA GLU A 54 5.13 7.48 1.90
C GLU A 54 5.77 8.64 2.69
N LEU A 55 5.00 9.70 2.94
CA LEU A 55 5.44 10.82 3.79
C LEU A 55 5.80 10.32 5.20
N PHE A 56 4.96 9.50 5.82
CA PHE A 56 5.26 8.91 7.13
C PHE A 56 6.58 8.13 7.12
N ARG A 57 6.77 7.28 6.12
CA ARG A 57 7.99 6.47 5.99
C ARG A 57 9.23 7.33 5.82
N ARG A 58 9.18 8.34 4.94
CA ARG A 58 10.29 9.29 4.75
C ARG A 58 10.58 10.09 6.01
N GLY A 59 9.54 10.53 6.72
CA GLY A 59 9.69 11.26 7.99
C GLY A 59 10.34 10.41 9.08
N ARG A 60 10.04 9.11 9.10
CA ARG A 60 10.67 8.15 10.03
C ARG A 60 12.14 7.90 9.71
N THR A 61 12.50 7.69 8.43
CA THR A 61 13.90 7.61 8.01
C THR A 61 14.64 8.91 8.31
N GLY A 62 14.02 10.06 8.06
CA GLY A 62 14.56 11.37 8.41
C GLY A 62 14.85 11.52 9.90
N SER A 63 13.95 11.04 10.75
CA SER A 63 14.11 11.02 12.21
C SER A 63 15.33 10.20 12.66
N GLN A 64 15.59 9.03 12.05
CA GLN A 64 16.78 8.22 12.33
C GLN A 64 18.08 8.97 11.97
N ILE A 65 18.08 9.60 10.79
CA ILE A 65 19.24 10.35 10.30
C ILE A 65 19.50 11.57 11.19
N ILE A 66 18.47 12.34 11.55
CA ILE A 66 18.60 13.48 12.45
C ILE A 66 19.21 13.06 13.79
N LEU A 67 18.81 11.91 14.34
CA LEU A 67 19.42 11.40 15.58
C LEU A 67 20.91 11.12 15.42
N ALA A 68 21.31 10.45 14.33
CA ALA A 68 22.73 10.21 14.03
C ALA A 68 23.51 11.51 13.88
N LEU A 69 22.91 12.53 13.27
CA LEU A 69 23.49 13.86 13.12
C LEU A 69 23.66 14.58 14.46
N TYR A 70 22.72 14.44 15.40
CA TYR A 70 22.90 14.93 16.77
C TYR A 70 24.09 14.28 17.46
N PHE A 71 24.24 12.95 17.35
CA PHE A 71 25.40 12.24 17.91
C PHE A 71 26.71 12.73 17.28
N LEU A 72 26.73 12.95 15.97
CA LEU A 72 27.89 13.50 15.27
C LEU A 72 28.26 14.89 15.79
N LEU A 73 27.28 15.78 16.04
CA LEU A 73 27.53 17.08 16.66
C LEU A 73 28.09 16.94 18.09
N ILE A 74 27.55 16.04 18.91
CA ILE A 74 28.04 15.81 20.28
C ILE A 74 29.50 15.32 20.26
N ILE A 75 29.83 14.39 19.36
CA ILE A 75 31.19 13.86 19.18
C ILE A 75 32.17 14.93 18.68
N SER A 76 31.68 16.00 18.05
CA SER A 76 32.53 17.11 17.60
C SER A 76 32.93 18.09 18.72
N ILE A 77 32.25 18.08 19.87
CA ILE A 77 32.51 19.02 20.98
C ILE A 77 33.94 18.90 21.54
N PRO A 78 34.50 17.70 21.79
CA PRO A 78 35.90 17.54 22.22
C PRO A 78 36.92 18.21 21.30
N ALA A 79 36.64 18.31 19.99
CA ALA A 79 37.53 18.96 19.03
C ALA A 79 37.73 20.45 19.33
N LYS A 80 36.82 21.11 20.06
CA LYS A 80 37.00 22.49 20.53
C LYS A 80 38.12 22.64 21.55
N PHE A 81 38.38 21.62 22.35
CA PHE A 81 39.42 21.68 23.40
C PHE A 81 40.81 21.39 22.85
N VAL A 82 40.90 20.78 21.67
CA VAL A 82 42.15 20.41 21.01
C VAL A 82 42.44 21.32 19.81
N GLY A 83 41.40 21.85 19.18
CA GLY A 83 41.48 22.65 17.96
C GLY A 83 41.78 24.13 18.22
N THR A 84 42.16 24.82 17.13
CA THR A 84 42.50 26.25 17.14
C THR A 84 41.31 27.18 16.89
N ASN A 85 40.14 26.65 16.53
CA ASN A 85 38.98 27.47 16.19
C ASN A 85 38.09 27.75 17.42
N ASP A 86 38.25 28.93 18.00
CA ASP A 86 37.43 29.40 19.14
C ASP A 86 35.94 29.52 18.80
N TYR A 87 35.59 29.69 17.53
CA TYR A 87 34.20 29.79 17.08
C TYR A 87 33.49 28.44 17.00
N LEU A 88 34.21 27.31 17.14
CA LEU A 88 33.64 25.98 16.94
C LEU A 88 32.42 25.71 17.84
N LEU A 89 32.44 26.17 19.09
CA LEU A 89 31.31 25.97 20.02
C LEU A 89 30.05 26.71 19.56
N TYR A 90 30.19 27.93 19.02
CA TYR A 90 29.07 28.69 18.46
C TYR A 90 28.54 28.06 17.17
N ILE A 91 29.43 27.52 16.32
CA ILE A 91 29.05 26.81 15.10
C ILE A 91 28.27 25.53 15.44
N VAL A 92 28.74 24.74 16.41
CA VAL A 92 28.04 23.54 16.89
C VAL A 92 26.69 23.89 17.51
N ALA A 93 26.62 24.94 18.33
CA ALA A 93 25.36 25.41 18.92
C ALA A 93 24.35 25.86 17.85
N GLY A 94 24.80 26.61 16.84
CA GLY A 94 23.98 27.01 15.70
C GLY A 94 23.46 25.81 14.89
N ALA A 95 24.32 24.82 14.63
CA ALA A 95 23.93 23.59 13.94
C ALA A 95 22.92 22.76 14.76
N ALA A 96 23.11 22.66 16.08
CA ALA A 96 22.18 21.98 16.97
C ALA A 96 20.80 22.66 17.01
N ALA A 97 20.78 24.00 17.02
CA ALA A 97 19.54 24.77 16.94
C ALA A 97 18.82 24.56 15.60
N ALA A 98 19.55 24.57 14.48
CA ALA A 98 18.98 24.30 13.16
C ALA A 98 18.42 22.85 13.05
N LEU A 99 19.13 21.86 13.60
CA LEU A 99 18.63 20.48 13.70
C LEU A 99 17.38 20.38 14.57
N PHE A 100 17.28 21.17 15.64
CA PHE A 100 16.10 21.20 16.49
C PHE A 100 14.88 21.72 15.74
N ILE A 101 15.05 22.79 14.96
CA ILE A 101 14.02 23.31 14.06
C ILE A 101 13.63 22.26 13.02
N ALA A 102 14.62 21.60 12.39
CA ALA A 102 14.35 20.55 11.41
C ALA A 102 13.58 19.37 12.03
N THR A 103 13.87 19.01 13.28
CA THR A 103 13.16 17.96 14.02
C THR A 103 11.69 18.32 14.21
N ILE A 104 11.41 19.57 14.61
CA ILE A 104 10.03 20.07 14.74
C ILE A 104 9.31 20.04 13.39
N LEU A 105 9.96 20.50 12.32
CA LEU A 105 9.38 20.49 10.98
C LEU A 105 9.11 19.07 10.46
N ASN A 106 10.00 18.11 10.76
CA ASN A 106 9.81 16.70 10.43
C ASN A 106 8.58 16.13 11.14
N ARG A 107 8.39 16.46 12.42
CA ARG A 107 7.20 16.07 13.19
C ARG A 107 5.91 16.69 12.62
N LEU A 108 5.98 17.90 12.08
CA LEU A 108 4.87 18.60 11.41
C LEU A 108 4.65 18.13 9.95
N SER A 109 5.25 17.01 9.55
CA SER A 109 5.17 16.45 8.18
C SER A 109 5.73 17.38 7.08
N LYS A 110 6.49 18.43 7.43
CA LYS A 110 7.17 19.34 6.48
C LYS A 110 8.56 18.82 6.11
N ILE A 111 8.63 17.57 5.67
CA ILE A 111 9.86 16.78 5.53
C ILE A 111 10.84 17.42 4.54
N THR A 112 10.36 17.98 3.42
CA THR A 112 11.22 18.65 2.44
C THR A 112 11.93 19.86 3.02
N ILE A 113 11.21 20.69 3.79
CA ILE A 113 11.77 21.89 4.41
C ILE A 113 12.76 21.49 5.50
N ALA A 114 12.41 20.51 6.34
CA ALA A 114 13.32 19.93 7.32
C ALA A 114 14.61 19.43 6.66
N GLY A 115 14.47 18.71 5.55
CA GLY A 115 15.56 18.22 4.71
C GLY A 115 16.49 19.31 4.20
N ILE A 116 15.93 20.39 3.63
CA ILE A 116 16.70 21.55 3.16
C ILE A 116 17.50 22.16 4.31
N ILE A 117 16.88 22.35 5.49
CA ILE A 117 17.57 22.88 6.67
C ILE A 117 18.72 21.98 7.09
N VAL A 118 18.51 20.66 7.16
CA VAL A 118 19.56 19.69 7.51
C VAL A 118 20.72 19.78 6.52
N VAL A 119 20.45 19.75 5.22
CA VAL A 119 21.46 19.81 4.16
C VAL A 119 22.25 21.12 4.24
N LEU A 120 21.57 22.26 4.35
CA LEU A 120 22.23 23.56 4.47
C LEU A 120 23.04 23.68 5.76
N THR A 121 22.55 23.12 6.86
CA THR A 121 23.27 23.10 8.15
C THR A 121 24.58 22.34 8.03
N PHE A 122 24.55 21.13 7.46
CA PHE A 122 25.75 20.31 7.31
C PHE A 122 26.63 20.69 6.12
N LEU A 123 26.13 21.53 5.22
CA LEU A 123 26.94 22.24 4.23
C LEU A 123 27.68 23.41 4.89
N ALA A 124 26.96 24.24 5.63
CA ALA A 124 27.51 25.42 6.30
C ALA A 124 28.48 25.05 7.43
N PHE A 125 28.23 23.98 8.17
CA PHE A 125 29.06 23.56 9.31
C PHE A 125 30.57 23.45 8.97
N PRO A 126 31.02 22.61 8.03
CA PRO A 126 32.43 22.53 7.66
C PRO A 126 32.92 23.81 6.97
N ILE A 127 32.10 24.46 6.14
CA ILE A 127 32.46 25.71 5.44
C ILE A 127 32.80 26.81 6.44
N VAL A 128 31.90 27.09 7.38
CA VAL A 128 32.09 28.14 8.39
C VAL A 128 33.26 27.78 9.30
N ASN A 129 33.44 26.50 9.66
CA ASN A 129 34.59 26.07 10.45
C ASN A 129 35.92 26.33 9.73
N ILE A 130 36.02 25.98 8.45
CA ILE A 130 37.21 26.21 7.62
C ILE A 130 37.50 27.71 7.48
N VAL A 131 36.48 28.52 7.15
CA VAL A 131 36.63 29.97 6.90
C VAL A 131 36.95 30.75 8.18
N THR A 132 36.45 30.31 9.34
CA THR A 132 36.69 31.00 10.63
C THR A 132 37.92 30.50 11.38
N THR A 133 38.68 29.54 10.82
CA THR A 133 39.90 29.06 11.48
C THR A 133 40.97 30.16 11.52
N PRO A 134 41.45 30.55 12.72
CA PRO A 134 42.46 31.59 12.84
C PRO A 134 43.79 31.15 12.24
N GLY A 135 44.46 32.06 11.53
CA GLY A 135 45.70 31.77 10.81
C GLY A 135 45.50 31.11 9.44
N GLY A 136 44.26 30.86 9.03
CA GLY A 136 43.93 30.34 7.70
C GLY A 136 44.00 28.82 7.58
N LEU A 137 44.18 28.34 6.36
CA LEU A 137 44.27 26.92 6.04
C LEU A 137 45.62 26.35 6.50
N SER A 138 45.57 25.28 7.29
CA SER A 138 46.73 24.51 7.73
C SER A 138 46.59 23.04 7.34
N MET A 139 47.67 22.26 7.46
CA MET A 139 47.64 20.82 7.19
C MET A 139 46.60 20.07 8.04
N LEU A 140 46.30 20.57 9.25
CA LEU A 140 45.29 20.00 10.15
C LEU A 140 43.85 20.26 9.71
N VAL A 141 43.63 21.26 8.84
CA VAL A 141 42.30 21.64 8.33
C VAL A 141 41.92 20.81 7.10
N LEU A 142 42.89 20.25 6.36
CA LEU A 142 42.65 19.46 5.15
C LEU A 142 41.64 18.30 5.35
N PRO A 143 41.67 17.53 6.46
CA PRO A 143 40.66 16.51 6.73
C PRO A 143 39.22 17.04 6.84
N LEU A 144 39.02 18.32 7.19
CA LEU A 144 37.68 18.93 7.29
C LEU A 144 36.99 19.03 5.93
N PHE A 145 37.74 19.07 4.81
CA PHE A 145 37.14 18.96 3.48
C PHE A 145 36.49 17.60 3.24
N GLY A 146 36.96 16.54 3.92
CA GLY A 146 36.31 15.24 3.90
C GLY A 146 34.90 15.27 4.51
N LEU A 147 34.64 16.19 5.46
CA LEU A 147 33.31 16.37 6.04
C LEU A 147 32.30 16.97 5.05
N LEU A 148 32.73 17.57 3.94
CA LEU A 148 31.84 18.02 2.87
C LEU A 148 31.13 16.86 2.15
N VAL A 149 31.53 15.61 2.40
CA VAL A 149 30.77 14.44 1.94
C VAL A 149 29.46 14.28 2.72
N LEU A 150 29.41 14.69 3.98
CA LEU A 150 28.23 14.54 4.84
C LEU A 150 26.96 15.23 4.29
N PRO A 151 26.99 16.49 3.81
CA PRO A 151 25.81 17.11 3.19
C PRO A 151 25.36 16.39 1.91
N LEU A 152 26.21 15.62 1.21
CA LEU A 152 25.78 14.79 0.07
C LEU A 152 24.89 13.63 0.52
N LEU A 153 25.29 12.96 1.61
CA LEU A 153 24.50 11.89 2.22
C LEU A 153 23.18 12.43 2.80
N CYS A 154 23.20 13.64 3.37
CA CYS A 154 21.98 14.31 3.80
C CYS A 154 21.07 14.65 2.59
N ALA A 155 21.65 15.17 1.51
CA ALA A 155 20.89 15.57 0.33
C ALA A 155 20.17 14.37 -0.29
N VAL A 156 20.85 13.24 -0.47
CA VAL A 156 20.23 12.06 -1.08
C VAL A 156 19.13 11.44 -0.20
N SER A 157 19.22 11.63 1.12
CA SER A 157 18.26 11.06 2.07
C SER A 157 16.98 11.87 2.19
N PHE A 158 17.06 13.20 2.06
CA PHE A 158 15.94 14.11 2.29
C PHE A 158 15.38 14.76 1.02
N LEU A 159 16.23 15.02 0.03
CA LEU A 159 15.88 15.74 -1.19
C LEU A 159 15.71 14.76 -2.37
N PRO A 160 15.09 15.21 -3.48
CA PRO A 160 15.10 14.42 -4.71
C PRO A 160 16.54 14.05 -5.12
N PRO A 161 16.79 12.85 -5.66
CA PRO A 161 18.15 12.32 -5.85
C PRO A 161 19.08 13.24 -6.65
N GLY A 162 18.55 14.01 -7.62
CA GLY A 162 19.35 14.92 -8.44
C GLY A 162 20.02 16.06 -7.68
N TRP A 163 19.52 16.45 -6.51
CA TRP A 163 20.11 17.53 -5.70
C TRP A 163 21.51 17.20 -5.18
N VAL A 164 21.88 15.92 -5.09
CA VAL A 164 23.21 15.51 -4.65
C VAL A 164 24.31 16.09 -5.54
N PHE A 165 24.07 16.21 -6.84
CA PHE A 165 25.04 16.78 -7.79
C PHE A 165 25.18 18.29 -7.65
N ALA A 166 24.10 19.01 -7.35
CA ALA A 166 24.15 20.44 -7.08
C ALA A 166 24.99 20.74 -5.82
N ILE A 167 24.78 19.96 -4.75
CA ILE A 167 25.58 20.09 -3.51
C ILE A 167 27.04 19.68 -3.76
N ALA A 168 27.29 18.61 -4.52
CA ALA A 168 28.65 18.21 -4.89
C ALA A 168 29.37 19.31 -5.68
N LEU A 169 28.69 19.95 -6.63
CA LEU A 169 29.25 21.07 -7.38
C LEU A 169 29.62 22.24 -6.46
N VAL A 170 28.73 22.61 -5.53
CA VAL A 170 29.02 23.67 -4.53
C VAL A 170 30.21 23.30 -3.66
N ASN A 171 30.32 22.04 -3.21
CA ASN A 171 31.45 21.57 -2.41
C ASN A 171 32.77 21.59 -3.19
N ILE A 172 32.76 21.20 -4.47
CA ILE A 172 33.92 21.24 -5.36
C ILE A 172 34.37 22.69 -5.56
N LEU A 173 33.43 23.59 -5.88
CA LEU A 173 33.73 25.02 -6.05
C LEU A 173 34.28 25.63 -4.76
N PHE A 174 33.68 25.34 -3.61
CA PHE A 174 34.19 25.79 -2.32
C PHE A 174 35.60 25.24 -2.04
N THR A 175 35.85 23.96 -2.33
CA THR A 175 37.18 23.34 -2.16
C THR A 175 38.24 24.05 -3.01
N LEU A 176 37.94 24.30 -4.29
CA LEU A 176 38.86 25.01 -5.19
C LEU A 176 39.09 26.46 -4.73
N LEU A 177 38.00 27.20 -4.47
CA LEU A 177 38.09 28.61 -4.07
C LEU A 177 38.84 28.77 -2.74
N SER A 178 38.59 27.89 -1.77
CA SER A 178 39.25 27.98 -0.47
C SER A 178 40.75 27.72 -0.59
N LEU A 179 41.19 26.67 -1.28
CA LEU A 179 42.62 26.36 -1.47
C LEU A 179 43.35 27.36 -2.37
N THR A 180 42.63 28.21 -3.13
CA THR A 180 43.25 29.24 -3.96
C THR A 180 43.27 30.61 -3.29
N TYR A 181 42.21 30.99 -2.56
CA TYR A 181 42.02 32.36 -2.09
C TYR A 181 42.12 32.55 -0.57
N LEU A 182 41.94 31.50 0.25
CA LEU A 182 42.09 31.66 1.69
C LEU A 182 43.58 31.79 2.05
N PRO A 183 43.93 32.51 3.14
CA PRO A 183 45.30 32.54 3.63
C PRO A 183 45.75 31.14 4.04
N HIS A 184 47.00 30.80 3.75
CA HIS A 184 47.61 29.51 4.05
C HIS A 184 48.76 29.68 5.05
N THR A 185 48.99 28.67 5.89
CA THR A 185 50.24 28.60 6.63
C THR A 185 51.43 28.41 5.68
N ALA A 186 52.63 28.86 6.09
CA ALA A 186 53.83 28.73 5.26
C ALA A 186 54.14 27.28 4.88
N GLU A 187 53.86 26.34 5.80
CA GLU A 187 53.96 24.90 5.57
C GLU A 187 53.00 24.42 4.47
N LEU A 188 51.71 24.76 4.56
CA LEU A 188 50.75 24.34 3.56
C LEU A 188 51.07 24.98 2.19
N SER A 189 51.50 26.25 2.18
CA SER A 189 51.87 26.94 0.95
C SER A 189 53.03 26.27 0.21
N SER A 190 54.05 25.77 0.94
CA SER A 190 55.19 25.11 0.31
C SER A 190 54.82 23.75 -0.28
N ILE A 191 53.97 23.00 0.42
CA ILE A 191 53.44 21.71 -0.05
C ILE A 191 52.53 21.93 -1.27
N LEU A 192 51.66 22.94 -1.20
CA LEU A 192 50.69 23.22 -2.24
C LEU A 192 51.37 23.65 -3.55
N ALA A 193 52.50 24.35 -3.48
CA ALA A 193 53.30 24.70 -4.66
C ALA A 193 53.88 23.47 -5.39
N ILE A 194 54.14 22.37 -4.68
CA ILE A 194 54.74 21.16 -5.24
C ILE A 194 53.66 20.15 -5.63
N ALA A 195 52.61 20.02 -4.82
CA ALA A 195 51.66 18.90 -4.87
C ALA A 195 50.19 19.33 -4.90
N TYR A 196 49.85 20.50 -5.47
CA TYR A 196 48.47 21.00 -5.57
C TYR A 196 47.48 19.93 -6.07
N ALA A 197 47.77 19.34 -7.23
CA ALA A 197 46.91 18.33 -7.83
C ALA A 197 46.77 17.07 -6.97
N GLY A 198 47.83 16.67 -6.27
CA GLY A 198 47.83 15.51 -5.37
C GLY A 198 46.94 15.68 -4.15
N ILE A 199 46.77 16.91 -3.67
CA ILE A 199 45.89 17.24 -2.53
C ILE A 199 44.43 17.42 -2.99
N VAL A 200 44.22 18.15 -4.07
CA VAL A 200 42.87 18.52 -4.54
C VAL A 200 42.13 17.34 -5.18
N THR A 201 42.84 16.54 -5.99
CA THR A 201 42.22 15.46 -6.77
C THR A 201 41.49 14.43 -5.90
N PRO A 202 42.08 13.89 -4.80
CA PRO A 202 41.38 12.93 -3.94
C PRO A 202 40.12 13.52 -3.29
N ILE A 203 40.14 14.79 -2.89
CA ILE A 203 38.99 15.45 -2.27
C ILE A 203 37.83 15.56 -3.27
N ILE A 204 38.10 16.12 -4.46
CA ILE A 204 37.08 16.25 -5.52
C ILE A 204 36.58 14.88 -5.98
N PHE A 205 37.51 13.94 -6.21
CA PHE A 205 37.18 12.59 -6.65
C PHE A 205 36.28 11.88 -5.63
N SER A 206 36.54 12.03 -4.33
CA SER A 206 35.70 11.46 -3.27
C SER A 206 34.27 12.01 -3.30
N GLN A 207 34.09 13.32 -3.54
CA GLN A 207 32.77 13.94 -3.61
C GLN A 207 31.99 13.47 -4.85
N ILE A 208 32.65 13.39 -6.01
CA ILE A 208 32.04 12.86 -7.24
C ILE A 208 31.63 11.40 -7.04
N LEU A 209 32.55 10.57 -6.54
CA LEU A 209 32.31 9.15 -6.32
C LEU A 209 31.12 8.93 -5.38
N VAL A 210 31.10 9.60 -4.23
CA VAL A 210 30.01 9.47 -3.26
C VAL A 210 28.70 9.98 -3.86
N SER A 211 28.70 11.08 -4.61
CA SER A 211 27.48 11.59 -5.24
C SER A 211 26.87 10.62 -6.25
N VAL A 212 27.68 9.95 -7.08
CA VAL A 212 27.23 8.95 -8.05
C VAL A 212 26.70 7.70 -7.35
N VAL A 213 27.45 7.17 -6.38
CA VAL A 213 27.04 5.97 -5.64
C VAL A 213 25.74 6.23 -4.87
N ALA A 214 25.65 7.37 -4.18
CA ALA A 214 24.46 7.79 -3.47
C ALA A 214 23.25 7.92 -4.41
N PHE A 215 23.43 8.59 -5.57
CA PHE A 215 22.40 8.76 -6.58
C PHE A 215 21.86 7.41 -7.08
N VAL A 216 22.76 6.51 -7.51
CA VAL A 216 22.37 5.19 -8.02
C VAL A 216 21.66 4.36 -6.94
N TRP A 217 22.14 4.43 -5.70
CA TRP A 217 21.54 3.72 -4.58
C TRP A 217 20.11 4.20 -4.28
N VAL A 218 19.90 5.52 -4.15
CA VAL A 218 18.55 6.05 -3.87
C VAL A 218 17.61 5.87 -5.07
N TRP A 219 18.12 6.04 -6.29
CA TRP A 219 17.34 5.76 -7.49
C TRP A 219 16.89 4.29 -7.54
N GLY A 220 17.83 3.36 -7.32
CA GLY A 220 17.57 1.93 -7.32
C GLY A 220 16.58 1.48 -6.23
N THR A 221 16.73 2.02 -5.02
CA THR A 221 15.80 1.71 -3.90
C THR A 221 14.40 2.27 -4.16
N THR A 222 14.29 3.49 -4.70
CA THR A 222 13.00 4.09 -5.08
C THR A 222 12.30 3.26 -6.17
N GLN A 223 13.04 2.81 -7.19
CA GLN A 223 12.49 1.99 -8.27
C GLN A 223 12.14 0.56 -7.81
N ALA A 224 12.94 -0.03 -6.93
CA ALA A 224 12.63 -1.34 -6.35
C ALA A 224 11.36 -1.29 -5.50
N LEU A 225 11.20 -0.24 -4.72
CA LEU A 225 10.00 -0.03 -3.93
C LEU A 225 8.76 0.17 -4.81
N GLN A 226 8.82 1.05 -5.81
CA GLN A 226 7.68 1.25 -6.73
C GLN A 226 7.25 -0.04 -7.42
N ARG A 227 8.21 -0.96 -7.68
CA ARG A 227 7.90 -2.28 -8.23
C ARG A 227 7.24 -3.19 -7.20
N ALA A 228 7.69 -3.16 -5.95
CA ALA A 228 7.08 -3.91 -4.86
C ALA A 228 5.63 -3.45 -4.60
N ASP A 229 5.39 -2.14 -4.57
CA ASP A 229 4.05 -1.58 -4.35
C ASP A 229 3.08 -1.98 -5.47
N ARG A 230 3.52 -1.93 -6.74
CA ARG A 230 2.71 -2.39 -7.88
C ARG A 230 2.45 -3.89 -7.85
N ALA A 231 3.42 -4.69 -7.43
CA ALA A 231 3.24 -6.13 -7.31
C ALA A 231 2.21 -6.45 -6.21
N GLU A 232 2.21 -5.69 -5.12
CA GLU A 232 1.23 -5.85 -4.05
C GLU A 232 -0.18 -5.46 -4.49
N GLU A 233 -0.33 -4.33 -5.19
CA GLU A 233 -1.61 -3.91 -5.77
C GLU A 233 -2.15 -4.97 -6.75
N LEU A 234 -1.28 -5.57 -7.56
CA LEU A 234 -1.65 -6.65 -8.48
C LEU A 234 -2.12 -7.90 -7.73
N VAL A 235 -1.41 -8.32 -6.69
CA VAL A 235 -1.81 -9.49 -5.86
C VAL A 235 -3.16 -9.24 -5.19
N ARG A 236 -3.41 -8.01 -4.71
CA ARG A 236 -4.71 -7.64 -4.13
C ARG A 236 -5.83 -7.74 -5.17
N LEU A 237 -5.62 -7.17 -6.35
CA LEU A 237 -6.59 -7.22 -7.44
C LEU A 237 -6.84 -8.66 -7.93
N GLU A 238 -5.80 -9.48 -8.02
CA GLU A 238 -5.91 -10.90 -8.38
C GLU A 238 -6.72 -11.68 -7.35
N HIS A 239 -6.51 -11.40 -6.06
CA HIS A 239 -7.31 -12.00 -4.99
C HIS A 239 -8.79 -11.59 -5.06
N ASP A 240 -9.07 -10.31 -5.24
CA ASP A 240 -10.44 -9.79 -5.38
C ASP A 240 -11.14 -10.40 -6.61
N LEU A 241 -10.43 -10.53 -7.74
CA LEU A 241 -10.95 -11.19 -8.94
C LEU A 241 -11.18 -12.69 -8.75
N ALA A 242 -10.31 -13.37 -8.00
CA ALA A 242 -10.48 -14.79 -7.69
C ALA A 242 -11.75 -15.03 -6.86
N LEU A 243 -12.01 -14.18 -5.86
CA LEU A 243 -13.25 -14.23 -5.05
C LEU A 243 -14.48 -13.99 -5.93
N GLN A 244 -14.46 -12.98 -6.80
CA GLN A 244 -15.57 -12.73 -7.73
C GLN A 244 -15.80 -13.89 -8.70
N ALA A 245 -14.73 -14.54 -9.16
CA ALA A 245 -14.82 -15.70 -10.03
C ALA A 245 -15.44 -16.90 -9.31
N GLU A 246 -15.11 -17.11 -8.03
CA GLU A 246 -15.70 -18.15 -7.20
C GLU A 246 -17.20 -17.91 -6.98
N ASP A 247 -17.59 -16.68 -6.63
CA ASP A 247 -19.00 -16.28 -6.48
C ASP A 247 -19.78 -16.48 -7.78
N ALA A 248 -19.21 -16.08 -8.91
CA ALA A 248 -19.83 -16.26 -10.22
C ALA A 248 -19.96 -17.75 -10.59
N ALA A 249 -18.96 -18.58 -10.26
CA ALA A 249 -19.01 -20.02 -10.49
C ALA A 249 -20.09 -20.68 -9.62
N HIS A 250 -20.21 -20.27 -8.35
CA HIS A 250 -21.24 -20.76 -7.44
C HIS A 250 -22.65 -20.36 -7.92
N GLN A 251 -22.86 -19.10 -8.30
CA GLN A 251 -24.13 -18.64 -8.89
C GLN A 251 -24.50 -19.43 -10.16
N LYS A 252 -23.51 -19.74 -11.00
CA LYS A 252 -23.74 -20.54 -12.20
C LYS A 252 -24.15 -21.98 -11.87
N GLN A 253 -23.50 -22.63 -10.90
CA GLN A 253 -23.87 -23.97 -10.45
C GLN A 253 -25.31 -24.01 -9.91
N LEU A 254 -25.67 -23.04 -9.07
CA LEU A 254 -27.04 -22.90 -8.57
C LEU A 254 -28.04 -22.72 -9.72
N LEU A 255 -27.71 -21.90 -10.71
CA LEU A 255 -28.56 -21.71 -11.89
C LEU A 255 -28.73 -23.01 -12.69
N GLU A 256 -27.65 -23.74 -12.96
CA GLU A 256 -27.67 -25.00 -13.71
C GLU A 256 -28.51 -26.08 -13.00
N GLU A 257 -28.35 -26.23 -11.68
CA GLU A 257 -29.16 -27.16 -10.88
C GLU A 257 -30.65 -26.81 -10.98
N SER A 258 -30.96 -25.51 -10.96
CA SER A 258 -32.33 -24.99 -11.00
C SER A 258 -32.98 -25.20 -12.37
N VAL A 259 -32.21 -25.01 -13.45
CA VAL A 259 -32.64 -25.35 -14.81
C VAL A 259 -32.89 -26.86 -14.91
N HIS A 260 -32.01 -27.70 -14.36
CA HIS A 260 -32.19 -29.15 -14.41
C HIS A 260 -33.50 -29.60 -13.74
N LYS A 261 -33.82 -29.04 -12.57
CA LYS A 261 -35.11 -29.28 -11.87
C LYS A 261 -36.32 -28.86 -12.71
N ILE A 262 -36.24 -27.73 -13.41
CA ILE A 262 -37.30 -27.27 -14.32
C ILE A 262 -37.47 -28.26 -15.49
N VAL A 263 -36.37 -28.67 -16.12
CA VAL A 263 -36.38 -29.62 -17.25
C VAL A 263 -36.94 -30.97 -16.81
N GLU A 264 -36.50 -31.51 -15.67
CA GLU A 264 -36.99 -32.77 -15.12
C GLU A 264 -38.50 -32.72 -14.85
N THR A 265 -38.98 -31.65 -14.22
CA THR A 265 -40.42 -31.44 -13.99
C THR A 265 -41.17 -31.42 -15.31
N HIS A 266 -40.64 -30.74 -16.33
CA HIS A 266 -41.27 -30.68 -17.65
C HIS A 266 -41.32 -32.06 -18.32
N MET A 267 -40.26 -32.87 -18.22
CA MET A 267 -40.26 -34.25 -18.71
C MET A 267 -41.29 -35.13 -17.99
N ARG A 268 -41.43 -35.01 -16.66
CA ARG A 268 -42.46 -35.74 -15.90
C ARG A 268 -43.87 -35.38 -16.35
N VAL A 269 -44.14 -34.09 -16.54
CA VAL A 269 -45.43 -33.61 -17.06
C VAL A 269 -45.69 -34.14 -18.47
N ALA A 270 -44.67 -34.10 -19.35
CA ALA A 270 -44.78 -34.64 -20.70
C ALA A 270 -45.07 -36.15 -20.71
N ASN A 271 -44.54 -36.89 -19.73
CA ASN A 271 -44.83 -38.31 -19.51
C ASN A 271 -46.18 -38.58 -18.81
N GLY A 272 -47.00 -37.54 -18.58
CA GLY A 272 -48.37 -37.67 -18.09
C GLY A 272 -48.55 -37.50 -16.58
N ASP A 273 -47.49 -37.14 -15.85
CA ASP A 273 -47.53 -36.79 -14.43
C ASP A 273 -47.78 -35.28 -14.25
N PHE A 274 -49.06 -34.89 -14.25
CA PHE A 274 -49.48 -33.49 -14.13
C PHE A 274 -49.47 -32.96 -12.69
N ASP A 275 -49.22 -33.83 -11.71
CA ASP A 275 -49.07 -33.44 -10.31
C ASP A 275 -47.65 -32.92 -10.01
N ALA A 276 -46.68 -33.16 -10.90
CA ALA A 276 -45.35 -32.61 -10.79
C ALA A 276 -45.39 -31.06 -10.75
N ARG A 277 -44.63 -30.49 -9.81
CA ARG A 277 -44.44 -29.05 -9.63
C ARG A 277 -42.97 -28.77 -9.57
N VAL A 278 -42.54 -27.62 -10.10
CA VAL A 278 -41.13 -27.24 -10.01
C VAL A 278 -40.86 -26.79 -8.58
N PRO A 279 -39.98 -27.48 -7.83
CA PRO A 279 -39.61 -27.08 -6.48
C PRO A 279 -38.52 -26.01 -6.56
N VAL A 280 -38.93 -24.75 -6.63
CA VAL A 280 -37.98 -23.62 -6.64
C VAL A 280 -38.17 -22.87 -5.33
N GLY A 281 -37.12 -22.65 -4.55
CA GLY A 281 -37.17 -21.80 -3.35
C GLY A 281 -37.12 -20.32 -3.74
N GLU A 282 -37.56 -19.43 -2.83
CA GLU A 282 -37.53 -17.96 -3.04
C GLU A 282 -36.11 -17.42 -3.26
N GLU A 283 -35.09 -18.14 -2.80
CA GLU A 283 -33.67 -17.77 -2.94
C GLU A 283 -33.11 -17.96 -4.36
N ASN A 284 -33.91 -18.50 -5.28
CA ASN A 284 -33.47 -18.85 -6.62
C ASN A 284 -33.78 -17.75 -7.64
N VAL A 285 -32.80 -17.39 -8.48
CA VAL A 285 -32.99 -16.43 -9.58
C VAL A 285 -34.13 -16.86 -10.52
N LEU A 286 -34.37 -18.17 -10.68
CA LEU A 286 -35.44 -18.70 -11.53
C LEU A 286 -36.83 -18.74 -10.85
N TRP A 287 -36.97 -18.26 -9.62
CA TRP A 287 -38.26 -18.16 -8.94
C TRP A 287 -39.30 -17.37 -9.76
N GLN A 288 -38.86 -16.31 -10.45
CA GLN A 288 -39.74 -15.52 -11.32
C GLN A 288 -40.29 -16.33 -12.51
N ILE A 289 -39.58 -17.37 -12.95
CA ILE A 289 -39.99 -18.23 -14.08
C ILE A 289 -40.85 -19.40 -13.58
N SER A 290 -40.58 -19.91 -12.38
CA SER A 290 -41.27 -21.08 -11.83
C SER A 290 -42.74 -20.82 -11.48
N GLY A 291 -43.07 -19.61 -11.00
CA GLY A 291 -44.44 -19.21 -10.68
C GLY A 291 -45.39 -19.31 -11.88
N PRO A 292 -45.10 -18.62 -13.01
CA PRO A 292 -45.86 -18.75 -14.25
C PRO A 292 -45.92 -20.19 -14.78
N LEU A 293 -44.82 -20.95 -14.69
CA LEU A 293 -44.78 -22.33 -15.15
C LEU A 293 -45.73 -23.23 -14.35
N ASN A 294 -45.68 -23.16 -13.02
CA ASN A 294 -46.56 -23.93 -12.14
C ASN A 294 -48.04 -23.57 -12.35
N ASN A 295 -48.34 -22.30 -12.65
CA ASN A 295 -49.70 -21.87 -13.01
C ASN A 295 -50.18 -22.47 -14.33
N LEU A 296 -49.30 -22.56 -15.34
CA LEU A 296 -49.62 -23.22 -16.61
C LEU A 296 -49.85 -24.72 -16.42
N LEU A 297 -49.02 -25.39 -15.61
CA LEU A 297 -49.19 -26.80 -15.26
C LEU A 297 -50.51 -27.06 -14.53
N ALA A 298 -50.86 -26.23 -13.55
CA ALA A 298 -52.13 -26.32 -12.84
C ALA A 298 -53.34 -26.07 -13.76
N ARG A 299 -53.20 -25.23 -14.79
CA ARG A 299 -54.25 -25.04 -15.81
C ARG A 299 -54.38 -26.26 -16.73
N ALA A 300 -53.26 -26.83 -17.19
CA ALA A 300 -53.25 -28.03 -18.01
C ALA A 300 -53.83 -29.26 -17.26
N GLN A 301 -53.49 -29.41 -15.99
CA GLN A 301 -54.03 -30.46 -15.13
C GLN A 301 -55.56 -30.36 -15.01
N ARG A 302 -56.09 -29.16 -14.78
CA ARG A 302 -57.54 -28.91 -14.74
C ARG A 302 -58.22 -29.31 -16.06
N TRP A 303 -57.70 -28.85 -17.20
CA TRP A 303 -58.26 -29.22 -18.51
C TRP A 303 -58.28 -30.73 -18.77
N ARG A 304 -57.26 -31.46 -18.32
CA ARG A 304 -57.23 -32.93 -18.43
C ARG A 304 -58.27 -33.59 -17.53
N HIS A 305 -58.43 -33.10 -16.30
CA HIS A 305 -59.44 -33.58 -15.37
C HIS A 305 -60.86 -33.37 -15.92
N ASP A 306 -61.15 -32.14 -16.37
CA ASP A 306 -62.44 -31.78 -16.98
C ASP A 306 -62.74 -32.66 -18.21
N SER A 307 -61.73 -32.95 -19.04
CA SER A 307 -61.87 -33.83 -20.22
C SER A 307 -62.16 -35.29 -19.84
N ASN A 308 -61.51 -35.81 -18.81
CA ASN A 308 -61.78 -37.16 -18.30
C ASN A 308 -63.17 -37.25 -17.66
N GLU A 309 -63.57 -36.24 -16.89
CA GLU A 309 -64.91 -36.17 -16.31
C GLU A 309 -65.98 -36.12 -17.40
N LEU A 310 -65.78 -35.29 -18.44
CA LEU A 310 -66.62 -35.27 -19.64
C LEU A 310 -66.71 -36.64 -20.33
N TYR A 311 -65.60 -37.37 -20.41
CA TYR A 311 -65.59 -38.72 -20.98
C TYR A 311 -66.43 -39.70 -20.13
N HIS A 312 -66.25 -39.69 -18.81
CA HIS A 312 -67.06 -40.50 -17.89
C HIS A 312 -68.54 -40.13 -17.94
N ILE A 313 -68.87 -38.85 -18.00
CA ILE A 313 -70.25 -38.35 -18.15
C ILE A 313 -70.84 -38.84 -19.47
N LYS A 314 -70.10 -38.75 -20.58
CA LYS A 314 -70.56 -39.27 -21.89
C LYS A 314 -70.83 -40.78 -21.84
N LEU A 315 -69.96 -41.55 -21.20
CA LEU A 315 -70.12 -42.99 -21.06
C LEU A 315 -71.34 -43.34 -20.20
N ALA A 316 -71.51 -42.66 -19.06
CA ALA A 316 -72.66 -42.82 -18.17
C ALA A 316 -73.97 -42.44 -18.85
N LEU A 317 -73.97 -41.36 -19.66
CA LEU A 317 -75.11 -40.96 -20.48
C LEU A 317 -75.45 -42.02 -21.53
N GLN A 318 -74.46 -42.64 -22.18
CA GLN A 318 -74.70 -43.75 -23.11
C GLN A 318 -75.33 -44.94 -22.41
N GLN A 319 -74.81 -45.35 -21.25
CA GLN A 319 -75.36 -46.45 -20.46
C GLN A 319 -76.80 -46.16 -20.01
N ALA A 320 -77.06 -44.96 -19.47
CA ALA A 320 -78.40 -44.54 -19.07
C ALA A 320 -79.39 -44.50 -20.25
N ARG A 321 -78.89 -44.19 -21.45
CA ARG A 321 -79.70 -44.20 -22.68
C ARG A 321 -80.04 -45.63 -23.12
N GLU A 322 -79.10 -46.56 -23.03
CA GLU A 322 -79.32 -47.99 -23.28
C GLU A 322 -80.29 -48.61 -22.26
N GLU A 323 -80.15 -48.28 -20.97
CA GLU A 323 -81.10 -48.71 -19.94
C GLU A 323 -82.50 -48.17 -20.19
N ASN A 324 -82.64 -46.89 -20.59
CA ASN A 324 -83.92 -46.32 -20.96
C ASN A 324 -84.55 -47.05 -22.16
N GLU A 325 -83.78 -47.35 -23.20
CA GLU A 325 -84.23 -48.16 -24.35
C GLU A 325 -84.71 -49.55 -23.90
N LEU A 326 -83.99 -50.22 -23.00
CA LEU A 326 -84.37 -51.51 -22.44
C LEU A 326 -85.67 -51.43 -21.61
N LEU A 327 -85.81 -50.42 -20.76
CA LEU A 327 -87.02 -50.17 -19.99
C LEU A 327 -88.21 -49.88 -20.90
N LYS A 328 -88.01 -49.10 -21.97
CA LYS A 328 -89.02 -48.83 -22.99
C LYS A 328 -89.49 -50.12 -23.66
N ARG A 329 -88.56 -51.00 -24.05
CA ARG A 329 -88.86 -52.35 -24.58
C ARG A 329 -89.58 -53.26 -23.59
N ARG A 330 -89.30 -53.16 -22.28
CA ARG A 330 -90.01 -53.88 -21.22
C ARG A 330 -91.43 -53.36 -21.03
N SER A 331 -91.62 -52.04 -21.02
CA SER A 331 -92.95 -51.43 -20.87
C SER A 331 -93.89 -51.76 -22.03
N SER A 332 -93.37 -51.90 -23.25
CA SER A 332 -94.15 -52.32 -24.43
C SER A 332 -94.56 -53.80 -24.42
N ARG A 333 -94.15 -54.59 -23.42
CA ARG A 333 -94.45 -56.04 -23.30
C ARG A 333 -95.33 -56.40 -22.10
N LEU A 334 -95.81 -55.42 -21.34
CA LEU A 334 -96.76 -55.65 -20.24
C LEU A 334 -98.18 -55.27 -20.73
N PRO A 335 -99.08 -56.26 -20.97
CA PRO A 335 -100.50 -56.03 -21.24
C PRO A 335 -101.31 -55.67 -20.00
#